data_AF-I4GQN5-F1
#
_entry.id   AF-I4GQN5-F1
#
_cell.length_a   1.000
_cell.length_b   1.000
_cell.length_c   1.000
_cell.angle_alpha   90.00
_cell.angle_beta   90.00
_cell.angle_gamma   90.00
#
_symmetry.space_group_name_H-M   'P 1'
#
loop_
_entity.id
_entity.type
_entity.pdbx_description
1 polymer ?
#
loop_
_entity_poly.entity_id
_entity_poly.type
_entity_poly.pdbx_seq_one_letter_code
_entity_poly.pdbx_strand_id
1 'polypeptide(L)'
;MGNFLQCKFGRTKKSIIISTKIINEVSCNLLKKHKLDEKQLFKLIVSFYRKYQVISFNLDIFESASNLRTQYHLSFWDSLVIACALFYDANILYSEDMQDGLIVDKKLTIINPFKQ
;
A
#
# COMPACT_ATOMS: atom_id res chain seq x y z
N MET A 1 2.26 -9.71 14.53
CA MET A 1 2.87 -8.38 14.67
C MET A 1 3.41 -8.01 13.31
N GLY A 2 3.17 -6.79 12.85
CA GLY A 2 3.51 -6.32 11.51
C GLY A 2 2.29 -6.09 10.62
N ASN A 3 2.26 -5.07 9.77
CA ASN A 3 3.16 -3.94 9.62
C ASN A 3 2.39 -2.87 8.81
N PHE A 4 2.62 -1.58 9.08
CA PHE A 4 1.95 -0.46 8.44
C PHE A 4 2.40 -0.36 6.98
N LEU A 5 1.62 -0.96 6.07
CA LEU A 5 1.78 -0.71 4.64
C LEU A 5 1.49 0.78 4.36
N GLN A 6 2.53 1.57 4.10
CA GLN A 6 2.40 2.94 3.59
C GLN A 6 2.78 2.96 2.11
N CYS A 7 1.81 2.81 1.20
CA CYS A 7 2.06 3.23 -0.17
C CYS A 7 2.30 4.76 -0.22
N LYS A 8 3.38 5.22 -0.87
CA LYS A 8 3.45 6.56 -1.45
C LYS A 8 3.93 6.41 -2.88
N PHE A 9 3.28 7.04 -3.85
CA PHE A 9 3.53 6.86 -5.28
C PHE A 9 3.76 8.23 -5.96
N GLY A 10 4.87 8.39 -6.73
CA GLY A 10 5.29 9.64 -7.45
C GLY A 10 4.40 9.97 -8.67
N ARG A 11 4.45 11.11 -9.38
CA ARG A 11 5.52 12.03 -9.84
C ARG A 11 4.92 13.46 -9.98
N THR A 12 5.74 14.52 -9.83
CA THR A 12 5.49 15.97 -10.11
C THR A 12 4.46 16.80 -9.30
N LYS A 13 3.58 16.21 -8.49
CA LYS A 13 2.99 16.86 -7.29
C LYS A 13 3.04 15.82 -6.17
N LYS A 14 3.49 16.17 -4.95
CA LYS A 14 3.61 15.21 -3.82
C LYS A 14 2.22 14.73 -3.35
N SER A 15 1.52 13.89 -4.12
CA SER A 15 0.26 13.25 -3.73
C SER A 15 0.55 11.85 -3.21
N ILE A 16 0.18 11.59 -1.95
CA ILE A 16 0.26 10.26 -1.36
C ILE A 16 -1.00 9.48 -1.76
N ILE A 17 -0.81 8.26 -2.25
CA ILE A 17 -1.87 7.35 -2.68
C ILE A 17 -1.90 6.16 -1.71
N ILE A 18 -3.07 5.79 -1.22
CA ILE A 18 -3.26 4.63 -0.35
C ILE A 18 -4.34 3.72 -0.92
N SER A 19 -4.21 2.41 -0.76
CA SER A 19 -5.25 1.47 -1.18
C SER A 19 -6.28 1.24 -0.08
N THR A 20 -7.48 0.78 -0.46
CA THR A 20 -8.53 0.37 0.49
C THR A 20 -8.05 -0.72 1.45
N LYS A 21 -7.07 -1.55 1.05
CA LYS A 21 -6.41 -2.52 1.93
C LYS A 21 -5.73 -1.86 3.13
N ILE A 22 -5.07 -0.71 2.92
CA ILE A 22 -4.41 0.04 4.00
C ILE A 22 -5.44 0.49 5.02
N ILE A 23 -6.56 1.02 4.54
CA ILE A 23 -7.66 1.47 5.41
C ILE A 23 -8.18 0.28 6.23
N ASN A 24 -8.36 -0.88 5.62
CA ASN A 24 -8.80 -2.09 6.30
C ASN A 24 -7.79 -2.56 7.38
N GLU A 25 -6.50 -2.59 7.07
CA GLU A 25 -5.46 -2.99 8.02
C GLU A 25 -5.33 -2.04 9.20
N VAL A 26 -5.34 -0.73 8.94
CA VAL A 26 -5.34 0.30 9.99
C VAL A 26 -6.57 0.16 10.87
N SER A 27 -7.76 -0.03 10.27
CA SER A 27 -9.02 -0.20 11.01
C SER A 27 -8.96 -1.44 11.91
N CYS A 28 -8.56 -2.59 11.36
CA CYS A 28 -8.40 -3.83 12.11
C CYS A 28 -7.42 -3.68 13.27
N ASN A 29 -6.29 -3.01 13.04
CA ASN A 29 -5.28 -2.80 14.06
C ASN A 29 -5.76 -1.87 15.18
N LEU A 30 -6.41 -0.76 14.84
CA LEU A 30 -6.90 0.22 15.82
C LEU A 30 -8.02 -0.35 16.69
N LEU A 31 -8.96 -1.11 16.10
CA LEU A 31 -10.02 -1.79 16.83
C LEU A 31 -9.45 -2.86 17.78
N LYS A 32 -8.60 -3.76 17.26
CA LYS A 32 -8.14 -4.93 18.02
C LYS A 32 -7.05 -4.60 19.04
N LYS A 33 -6.10 -3.74 18.69
CA LYS A 33 -4.89 -3.48 19.51
C LYS A 33 -5.00 -2.22 20.33
N HIS A 34 -5.75 -1.22 19.86
CA HIS A 34 -5.83 0.10 20.51
C HIS A 34 -7.21 0.43 21.06
N LYS A 35 -8.18 -0.49 20.96
CA LYS A 35 -9.56 -0.36 21.48
C LYS A 35 -10.23 0.97 21.08
N LEU A 36 -9.95 1.44 19.86
CA LEU A 36 -10.55 2.66 19.32
C LEU A 36 -12.07 2.45 19.16
N ASP A 37 -12.87 3.47 19.45
CA ASP A 37 -14.31 3.37 19.23
C ASP A 37 -14.68 3.57 17.74
N GLU A 38 -15.85 3.06 17.33
CA GLU A 38 -16.33 3.14 15.94
C GLU A 38 -16.52 4.58 15.45
N LYS A 39 -16.87 5.52 16.34
CA LYS A 39 -17.07 6.93 15.97
C LYS A 39 -15.74 7.61 15.63
N GLN A 40 -14.69 7.29 16.36
CA GLN A 40 -13.32 7.72 16.09
C GLN A 40 -12.78 7.07 14.81
N LEU A 41 -13.04 5.77 14.62
CA LEU A 41 -12.65 5.05 13.43
C LEU A 41 -13.30 5.64 12.17
N PHE A 42 -14.61 5.90 12.20
CA PHE A 42 -15.32 6.54 11.09
C PHE A 42 -14.69 7.89 10.71
N LYS A 43 -14.40 8.74 11.70
CA LYS A 43 -13.73 10.04 11.46
C LYS A 43 -12.36 9.85 10.81
N LEU A 44 -11.60 8.84 11.24
CA LEU A 44 -10.29 8.53 10.66
C LEU A 44 -10.42 8.09 9.19
N ILE A 45 -11.35 7.18 8.89
CA ILE A 45 -11.62 6.71 7.53
C ILE A 45 -11.99 7.89 6.62
N VAL A 46 -12.92 8.75 7.04
CA VAL A 46 -13.28 9.96 6.27
C VAL A 46 -12.06 10.86 6.07
N SER A 47 -11.19 10.98 7.08
CA SER A 47 -9.96 11.78 6.95
C SER A 47 -8.99 11.21 5.92
N PHE A 48 -8.95 9.90 5.72
CA PHE A 48 -8.13 9.27 4.68
C PHE A 48 -8.59 9.70 3.29
N TYR A 49 -9.89 9.60 3.00
CA TYR A 49 -10.47 10.02 1.71
C TYR A 49 -10.36 11.53 1.46
N ARG A 50 -10.25 12.34 2.52
CA ARG A 50 -10.03 13.79 2.39
C ARG A 50 -8.57 14.17 2.12
N LYS A 51 -7.61 13.41 2.66
CA LYS A 51 -6.18 13.75 2.63
C LYS A 51 -5.42 13.05 1.52
N TYR A 52 -5.88 11.88 1.11
CA TYR A 52 -5.16 10.99 0.21
C TYR A 52 -6.06 10.58 -0.95
N GLN A 53 -5.42 10.29 -2.08
CA GLN A 53 -6.08 9.56 -3.14
C GLN A 53 -6.22 8.10 -2.69
N VAL A 54 -7.46 7.69 -2.43
CA VAL A 54 -7.77 6.31 -2.05
C VAL A 54 -8.14 5.52 -3.29
N ILE A 55 -7.50 4.38 -3.49
CA ILE A 55 -7.69 3.52 -4.66
C ILE A 55 -8.19 2.14 -4.26
N SER A 56 -9.10 1.59 -5.05
CA SER A 56 -9.58 0.20 -4.92
C SER A 56 -8.90 -0.70 -5.93
N PHE A 57 -8.89 -2.00 -5.65
CA PHE A 57 -8.42 -3.02 -6.59
C PHE A 57 -9.49 -3.30 -7.65
N ASN A 58 -9.04 -3.61 -8.85
CA ASN A 58 -9.84 -4.09 -9.98
C ASN A 58 -9.23 -5.39 -10.53
N LEU A 59 -9.86 -6.00 -11.55
CA LEU A 59 -9.39 -7.26 -12.13
C LEU A 59 -7.96 -7.15 -12.66
N ASP A 60 -7.63 -6.08 -13.38
CA ASP A 60 -6.29 -5.86 -13.96
C ASP A 60 -5.18 -5.88 -12.88
N ILE A 61 -5.46 -5.29 -11.72
CA ILE A 61 -4.54 -5.30 -10.57
C ILE A 61 -4.38 -6.72 -10.03
N PHE A 62 -5.44 -7.53 -9.97
CA PHE A 62 -5.35 -8.92 -9.50
C PHE A 62 -4.59 -9.83 -10.48
N GLU A 63 -4.80 -9.67 -11.78
CA GLU A 63 -4.06 -10.41 -12.81
C GLU A 63 -2.57 -10.05 -12.75
N SER A 64 -2.26 -8.76 -12.70
CA SER A 64 -0.89 -8.27 -12.54
C SER A 64 -0.24 -8.81 -11.26
N ALA A 65 -0.96 -8.83 -10.13
CA ALA A 65 -0.47 -9.41 -8.89
C ALA A 65 -0.15 -10.90 -8.99
N SER A 66 -0.98 -11.68 -9.70
CA SER A 66 -0.73 -13.10 -9.95
C SER A 66 0.56 -13.32 -10.76
N ASN A 67 0.80 -12.48 -11.77
CA ASN A 67 2.01 -12.53 -12.58
C ASN A 67 3.26 -12.14 -11.76
N LEU A 68 3.19 -11.05 -11.00
CA LEU A 68 4.28 -10.57 -10.15
C LEU A 68 4.68 -11.60 -9.09
N ARG A 69 3.70 -12.28 -8.50
CA ARG A 69 3.93 -13.36 -7.51
C ARG A 69 4.86 -14.42 -8.06
N THR A 70 4.64 -14.83 -9.30
CA THR A 70 5.45 -15.87 -9.96
C THR A 70 6.83 -15.33 -10.33
N GLN A 71 6.91 -14.11 -10.87
CA GLN A 71 8.15 -13.52 -11.37
C GLN A 71 9.14 -13.14 -10.26
N TYR A 72 8.64 -12.64 -9.13
CA TYR A 72 9.47 -12.10 -8.04
C TYR A 72 9.43 -12.98 -6.78
N HIS A 73 8.75 -14.14 -6.83
CA HIS A 73 8.59 -15.06 -5.69
C HIS A 73 8.04 -14.39 -4.41
N LEU A 74 7.15 -13.43 -4.59
CA LEU A 74 6.55 -12.67 -3.50
C LEU A 74 5.30 -13.36 -2.94
N SER A 75 4.80 -12.92 -1.79
CA SER A 75 3.45 -13.29 -1.38
C SER A 75 2.43 -12.67 -2.34
N PHE A 76 1.24 -13.28 -2.46
CA PHE A 76 0.18 -12.68 -3.29
C PHE A 76 -0.22 -11.29 -2.79
N TRP A 77 -0.18 -11.08 -1.47
CA TRP A 77 -0.54 -9.83 -0.83
C TRP A 77 0.47 -8.72 -1.11
N ASP A 78 1.75 -9.03 -1.13
CA ASP A 78 2.81 -8.09 -1.51
C ASP A 78 2.74 -7.78 -2.99
N SER A 79 2.51 -8.82 -3.80
CA SER A 79 2.32 -8.68 -5.24
C SER A 79 1.13 -7.79 -5.58
N LEU A 80 0.04 -7.86 -4.79
CA LEU A 80 -1.14 -7.02 -4.96
C LEU A 80 -0.85 -5.54 -4.69
N VAL A 81 -0.05 -5.23 -3.66
CA VAL A 81 0.36 -3.86 -3.35
C VAL A 81 1.26 -3.30 -4.45
N ILE A 82 2.20 -4.11 -4.96
CA ILE A 82 3.09 -3.74 -6.06
C ILE A 82 2.34 -3.59 -7.38
N ALA A 83 1.41 -4.49 -7.71
CA ALA A 83 0.55 -4.36 -8.89
C ALA A 83 -0.24 -3.05 -8.84
N CYS A 84 -0.81 -2.74 -7.69
CA CYS A 84 -1.55 -1.50 -7.46
C CYS A 84 -0.65 -0.26 -7.63
N ALA A 85 0.59 -0.32 -7.14
CA ALA A 85 1.61 0.70 -7.38
C ALA A 85 1.82 1.01 -8.87
N LEU A 86 2.09 -0.06 -9.62
CA LEU A 86 2.43 0.03 -11.03
C LEU A 86 1.24 0.52 -11.85
N PHE A 87 0.03 0.06 -11.52
CA PHE A 87 -1.22 0.45 -12.17
C PHE A 87 -1.46 1.96 -12.07
N TYR A 88 -1.17 2.59 -10.93
CA TYR A 88 -1.30 4.03 -10.73
C TYR A 88 0.00 4.82 -11.03
N ASP A 89 0.83 4.30 -11.92
CA ASP A 89 2.04 4.93 -12.46
C ASP A 89 3.13 5.32 -11.44
N ALA A 90 3.25 4.54 -10.38
CA ALA A 90 4.16 4.93 -9.32
C ALA A 90 5.63 4.60 -9.53
N ASN A 91 6.50 5.38 -8.87
CA ASN A 91 7.96 5.20 -8.92
C ASN A 91 8.60 4.70 -7.61
N ILE A 92 7.96 4.86 -6.46
CA ILE A 92 8.50 4.46 -5.15
C ILE A 92 7.42 3.67 -4.42
N LEU A 93 7.69 2.61 -3.68
CA LEU A 93 6.75 1.97 -2.76
C LEU A 93 7.39 1.96 -1.38
N TYR A 94 6.77 2.58 -0.37
CA TYR A 94 7.27 2.44 0.99
C TYR A 94 6.72 1.17 1.65
N SER A 95 7.62 0.35 2.17
CA SER A 95 7.23 -0.88 2.88
C SER A 95 8.33 -1.28 3.84
N GLU A 96 7.95 -1.60 5.07
CA GLU A 96 8.87 -2.08 6.10
C GLU A 96 9.15 -3.59 6.01
N ASP A 97 8.20 -4.36 5.45
CA ASP A 97 8.31 -5.82 5.30
C ASP A 97 9.03 -6.26 4.02
N MET A 98 8.95 -5.44 2.98
CA MET A 98 9.48 -5.81 1.67
C MET A 98 10.99 -5.51 1.59
N GLN A 99 11.65 -6.19 0.65
CA GLN A 99 13.07 -5.98 0.39
C GLN A 99 13.35 -4.54 -0.04
N ASP A 100 14.05 -3.81 0.83
CA ASP A 100 14.56 -2.46 0.55
C ASP A 100 15.47 -2.47 -0.68
N GLY A 101 15.28 -1.49 -1.57
CA GLY A 101 16.04 -1.35 -2.81
C GLY A 101 15.58 -2.25 -3.97
N LEU A 102 14.59 -3.12 -3.78
CA LEU A 102 14.05 -3.94 -4.88
C LEU A 102 13.39 -3.04 -5.94
N ILE A 103 13.81 -3.21 -7.20
CA ILE A 103 13.22 -2.51 -8.35
C ILE A 103 12.33 -3.50 -9.12
N VAL A 104 11.03 -3.19 -9.18
CA VAL A 104 10.03 -3.96 -9.92
C VAL A 104 9.73 -3.27 -11.25
N ASP A 105 9.73 -4.06 -12.31
CA ASP A 105 9.40 -3.63 -13.68
C ASP A 105 10.20 -2.41 -14.16
N LYS A 106 11.47 -2.33 -13.72
CA LYS A 106 12.41 -1.22 -13.99
C LYS A 106 11.87 0.19 -13.65
N LYS A 107 10.81 0.28 -12.84
CA LYS A 107 10.05 1.51 -12.62
C LYS A 107 9.78 1.79 -11.14
N LEU A 108 9.37 0.78 -10.39
CA LEU A 108 8.96 0.94 -8.99
C LEU A 108 10.09 0.51 -8.07
N THR A 109 10.61 1.44 -7.27
CA THR A 109 11.61 1.15 -6.24
C THR A 109 10.95 0.98 -4.88
N ILE A 110 11.20 -0.14 -4.22
CA ILE A 110 10.75 -0.36 -2.84
C ILE A 110 11.75 0.29 -1.88
N ILE A 111 11.24 1.08 -0.93
CA ILE A 111 12.03 1.78 0.08
C ILE A 111 11.49 1.45 1.47
N ASN A 112 12.34 0.97 2.36
CA ASN A 112 12.02 0.85 3.77
C ASN A 112 12.19 2.23 4.44
N PRO A 113 11.11 2.85 4.95
CA PRO A 113 11.18 4.19 5.52
C PRO A 113 11.98 4.27 6.83
N PHE A 114 12.34 3.13 7.45
CA PHE A 114 13.08 3.05 8.70
C PHE A 114 14.56 2.71 8.53
N LYS A 115 15.04 2.52 7.30
CA LYS A 115 16.44 2.19 6.97
C LYS A 115 17.27 3.35 6.40
N GLN A 116 16.72 4.57 6.41
CA GLN A 116 17.44 5.77 5.99
C GLN A 116 18.31 6.32 7.11
#